data_AF-A0A1R4HBF1-F1
#
_entry.id   AF-A0A1R4HBF1-F1
#
_cell.length_a   1.000
_cell.length_b   1.000
_cell.length_c   1.000
_cell.angle_alpha   90.00
_cell.angle_beta   90.00
_cell.angle_gamma   90.00
#
_symmetry.space_group_name_H-M   'P 1'
#
loop_
_entity.id
_entity.type
_entity.pdbx_description
1 polymer ?
#
loop_
_entity_poly.entity_id
_entity_poly.type
_entity_poly.pdbx_seq_one_letter_code
_entity_poly.pdbx_strand_id
1 'polypeptide(L)' 'MSTEAISTVVKMLESLPESAQNQAINHLRDYLADLQDEIRWDNLYKNTQANLIAKARLAKQQIAAGHSQPLNYDDL' A
#
# COMPACT_ATOMS: atom_id res chain seq x y z
N MET A 1 -11.28 -23.83 -1.41
CA MET A 1 -11.26 -24.29 -0.01
C MET A 1 -10.58 -23.25 0.83
N SER A 2 -11.09 -23.00 2.04
CA SER A 2 -10.42 -22.15 3.03
C SER A 2 -9.17 -22.88 3.57
N THR A 3 -8.11 -22.15 3.91
CA THR A 3 -6.95 -22.75 4.58
C THR A 3 -7.30 -23.08 6.04
N GLU A 4 -6.59 -24.03 6.65
CA GLU A 4 -6.75 -24.35 8.08
C GLU A 4 -6.57 -23.11 8.97
N ALA A 5 -5.64 -22.22 8.59
CA ALA A 5 -5.40 -20.96 9.28
C ALA A 5 -6.63 -20.04 9.26
N ILE A 6 -7.28 -19.86 8.11
CA ILE A 6 -8.49 -19.02 8.00
C ILE A 6 -9.65 -19.64 8.79
N SER A 7 -9.81 -20.97 8.72
CA SER A 7 -10.84 -21.65 9.54
C SER A 7 -10.60 -21.44 11.04
N THR A 8 -9.34 -21.42 11.49
CA THR A 8 -8.99 -21.17 12.89
C THR A 8 -9.35 -19.75 13.31
N VAL A 9 -9.02 -18.75 12.49
CA VAL A 9 -9.38 -17.34 12.77
C VAL A 9 -10.89 -17.16 12.87
N VAL A 10 -11.66 -17.80 11.99
CA VAL A 10 -13.13 -17.77 12.06
C VAL A 10 -13.63 -18.32 13.40
N LYS A 11 -13.15 -19.50 13.82
CA LYS A 11 -13.51 -20.09 15.12
C LYS A 11 -13.12 -19.21 16.30
N MET A 12 -11.96 -18.54 16.23
CA MET A 12 -11.53 -17.60 17.26
C MET A 12 -12.50 -16.42 17.37
N LEU A 13 -12.95 -15.86 16.26
CA LEU A 13 -13.95 -14.79 16.25
C LEU A 13 -15.31 -15.28 16.78
N GLU A 14 -15.78 -16.45 16.34
CA GLU A 14 -17.04 -17.06 16.80
C GLU A 14 -17.07 -17.30 18.32
N SER A 15 -15.91 -17.53 18.94
CA SER A 15 -15.80 -17.75 20.39
C SER A 15 -16.02 -16.50 21.25
N LEU A 16 -16.04 -15.31 20.64
CA LEU A 16 -16.18 -14.03 21.34
C LEU A 16 -17.66 -13.62 21.48
N PRO A 17 -18.04 -12.84 22.50
CA PRO A 17 -19.32 -12.14 22.53
C PRO A 17 -19.49 -11.22 21.32
N GLU A 18 -20.73 -11.02 20.86
CA GLU A 18 -21.03 -10.22 19.65
C GLU A 18 -20.40 -8.82 19.65
N SER A 19 -20.40 -8.14 20.80
CA SER A 19 -19.76 -6.81 20.93
C SER A 19 -18.25 -6.87 20.65
N ALA A 20 -17.56 -7.90 21.13
CA ALA A 20 -16.15 -8.12 20.89
C ALA A 20 -15.87 -8.60 19.46
N GLN A 21 -16.77 -9.38 18.85
CA GLN A 21 -16.69 -9.74 17.43
C GLN A 21 -16.73 -8.50 16.55
N ASN A 22 -17.68 -7.59 16.79
CA ASN A 22 -17.83 -6.35 16.04
C ASN A 22 -16.58 -5.46 16.18
N GLN A 23 -16.02 -5.35 17.38
CA GLN A 23 -14.77 -4.63 17.59
C GLN A 23 -13.59 -5.26 16.82
N ALA A 24 -13.45 -6.59 16.89
CA ALA A 24 -12.38 -7.30 16.19
C ALA A 24 -12.51 -7.14 14.66
N ILE A 25 -13.74 -7.21 14.13
CA ILE A 25 -14.01 -7.03 12.70
C ILE A 25 -13.62 -5.62 12.23
N ASN A 26 -13.88 -4.58 13.03
CA ASN A 26 -13.48 -3.22 12.67
C ASN A 26 -11.96 -3.11 12.49
N HIS A 27 -11.19 -3.59 13.46
CA HIS A 27 -9.72 -3.59 13.36
C HIS A 27 -9.20 -4.46 12.21
N LEU A 28 -9.82 -5.61 11.97
CA LEU A 28 -9.46 -6.48 10.85
C LEU A 28 -9.73 -5.82 9.49
N ARG A 29 -10.79 -5.03 9.36
CA ARG A 29 -11.06 -4.29 8.11
C ARG A 29 -9.97 -3.29 7.79
N ASP A 30 -9.56 -2.50 8.79
CA ASP A 30 -8.48 -1.51 8.62
C ASP A 30 -7.18 -2.21 8.24
N TYR A 31 -6.80 -3.25 8.97
CA TYR A 31 -5.59 -4.03 8.68
C TYR A 31 -5.61 -4.66 7.28
N LEU A 32 -6.75 -5.19 6.84
CA LEU A 32 -6.89 -5.77 5.50
C LEU A 32 -6.82 -4.70 4.40
N ALA A 33 -7.32 -3.49 4.66
CA ALA A 33 -7.20 -2.38 3.71
C ALA A 33 -5.72 -1.98 3.53
N ASP A 34 -4.99 -1.82 4.63
CA ASP A 34 -3.55 -1.52 4.60
C ASP A 34 -2.77 -2.61 3.84
N LEU A 35 -3.05 -3.89 4.11
CA LEU A 35 -2.42 -4.99 3.38
C LEU A 35 -2.71 -4.96 1.88
N GLN A 36 -3.95 -4.62 1.48
CA GLN A 36 -4.31 -4.54 0.07
C GLN A 36 -3.59 -3.39 -0.65
N ASP A 37 -3.44 -2.25 0.02
CA ASP A 37 -2.72 -1.11 -0.52
C ASP A 37 -1.22 -1.40 -0.63
N GLU A 38 -0.61 -2.06 0.35
CA GLU A 38 0.79 -2.50 0.26
C GLU A 38 1.01 -3.49 -0.88
N ILE A 39 0.13 -4.48 -1.04
CA ILE A 39 0.19 -5.43 -2.17
C ILE A 39 0.08 -4.70 -3.50
N ARG A 40 -0.81 -3.70 -3.60
CA ARG A 40 -0.96 -2.88 -4.80
C ARG A 40 0.31 -2.09 -5.08
N TRP A 41 0.86 -1.44 -4.06
CA TRP A 41 2.09 -0.67 -4.15
C TRP A 41 3.26 -1.53 -4.63
N ASP A 42 3.46 -2.70 -4.02
CA ASP A 42 4.51 -3.63 -4.40
C ASP A 42 4.41 -4.08 -5.86
N ASN A 43 3.19 -4.39 -6.30
CA ASN A 43 2.95 -4.81 -7.69
C ASN A 43 3.21 -3.67 -8.67
N LEU A 44 2.76 -2.45 -8.37
CA LEU A 44 3.03 -1.27 -9.19
C LEU A 44 4.54 -0.98 -9.24
N TYR A 45 5.22 -1.05 -8.10
CA TYR A 45 6.65 -0.78 -8.01
C TYR A 45 7.45 -1.81 -8.80
N LYS A 46 7.20 -3.12 -8.61
CA LYS A 46 7.86 -4.19 -9.38
C LYS A 46 7.77 -3.97 -10.90
N ASN A 47 6.64 -3.45 -11.38
CA ASN A 47 6.42 -3.20 -12.81
C ASN A 47 7.01 -1.87 -13.30
N THR A 48 7.23 -0.89 -12.43
CA THR A 48 7.60 0.48 -12.83
C THR A 48 8.98 0.93 -12.36
N GLN A 49 9.64 0.16 -11.48
CA GLN A 49 10.91 0.52 -10.84
C GLN A 49 11.99 0.94 -11.86
N ALA A 50 12.19 0.16 -12.92
CA ALA A 50 13.19 0.48 -13.93
C ALA A 50 12.91 1.83 -14.63
N ASN A 51 11.64 2.11 -14.92
CA ASN A 51 11.23 3.39 -15.53
C ASN A 51 11.44 4.55 -14.53
N LEU A 52 11.03 4.39 -13.27
CA LEU A 52 11.25 5.38 -12.22
C LEU A 52 12.74 5.73 -12.06
N ILE A 53 13.61 4.71 -12.05
CA ILE A 53 15.07 4.92 -12.00
C ILE A 53 15.56 5.69 -13.23
N ALA A 54 15.10 5.32 -14.43
CA ALA A 54 15.49 6.02 -15.66
C ALA A 54 15.04 7.48 -15.65
N LYS A 55 13.79 7.76 -15.22
CA LYS A 55 13.25 9.12 -15.09
C LYS A 55 14.00 9.93 -14.05
N ALA A 56 14.32 9.35 -12.89
CA ALA A 56 15.10 10.03 -11.85
C ALA A 56 16.52 10.38 -12.34
N ARG A 57 17.18 9.48 -13.08
CA ARG A 57 18.48 9.74 -13.71
C ARG A 57 18.39 10.87 -14.74
N LEU A 58 17.38 10.84 -15.60
CA LEU A 58 17.14 11.88 -16.58
C LEU A 58 16.91 13.24 -15.91
N ALA A 59 16.08 13.29 -14.85
CA ALA A 59 15.84 14.50 -14.09
C ALA A 59 17.14 15.09 -13.53
N LYS A 60 18.02 14.25 -12.95
CA LYS A 60 19.34 14.69 -12.47
C LYS A 60 20.22 15.28 -13.58
N GLN A 61 20.20 14.67 -14.77
CA GLN A 61 20.92 15.19 -15.93
C GLN A 61 20.37 16.54 -16.38
N GLN A 62 19.04 16.69 -16.41
CA GLN A 62 18.38 17.96 -16.78
C GLN A 62 18.67 19.08 -15.78
N ILE A 63 18.69 18.78 -14.48
CA ILE A 63 19.11 19.73 -13.43
C ILE A 63 20.56 20.16 -13.66
N ALA A 64 21.48 19.22 -13.90
CA ALA A 64 22.89 19.53 -14.16
C ALA A 64 23.09 20.35 -15.45
N ALA A 65 22.23 20.16 -16.45
CA ALA A 65 22.21 20.95 -17.68
C ALA A 65 21.54 22.34 -17.52
N GLY A 66 21.01 22.67 -16.33
CA GLY A 66 20.34 23.95 -16.07
C GLY A 66 18.91 24.04 -16.61
N HIS A 67 18.29 22.92 -16.97
CA HIS A 67 16.91 22.89 -17.50
C HIS A 67 15.84 22.84 -16.40
N SER A 68 16.22 22.82 -15.12
CA SER A 68 15.29 22.74 -14.00
C SER A 68 14.82 24.13 -13.55
N GLN A 69 13.54 24.23 -13.18
CA GLN A 69 12.96 25.39 -12.51
C GLN A 69 12.45 25.01 -11.11
N PRO A 70 12.46 25.94 -10.14
CA PRO A 70 11.85 25.72 -8.84
C PRO A 70 10.36 25.34 -8.98
N LEU A 71 9.90 24.42 -8.13
CA LEU A 71 8.49 24.06 -8.06
C LEU A 71 7.70 25.24 -7.49
N ASN A 72 6.73 25.75 -8.24
CA ASN A 72 5.79 26.73 -7.74
C ASN A 72 4.62 26.01 -7.07
N TYR A 73 4.40 26.26 -5.77
CA TYR A 73 3.35 25.59 -5.02
C TYR A 73 1.95 26.15 -5.32
N ASP A 74 1.86 27.35 -5.86
CA ASP A 74 0.57 27.97 -6.22
C ASP A 74 -0.06 27.35 -7.49
N ASP A 75 0.71 26.55 -8.24
CA ASP A 75 0.30 25.91 -9.50
C ASP A 75 -0.05 24.41 -9.35
N LEU A 76 -0.02 23.87 -8.12
CA LEU A 76 -0.33 22.47 -7.78
C LEU A 76 -1.81 22.28 -7.41
#